data_AF-A0A524QFZ4-F1
#
_entry.id   AF-A0A524QFZ4-F1
#
_cell.length_a   1.000
_cell.length_b   1.000
_cell.length_c   1.000
_cell.angle_alpha   90.00
_cell.angle_beta   90.00
_cell.angle_gamma   90.00
#
_symmetry.space_group_name_H-M   'P 1'
#
loop_
_entity.id
_entity.type
_entity.pdbx_description
1 polymer ?
#
loop_
_entity_poly.entity_id
_entity_poly.type
_entity_poly.pdbx_seq_one_letter_code
_entity_poly.pdbx_strand_id
1 'polypeptide(L)'
;MQLKMRFSIVCVVAALATANISASAGDVPEARLKHIYSMSPEQMAETGAWTRANYDRMMAHIYSIKDQGIREIVLDMVNNPRSAVFNANAKKNSYRFSPAAGGPGHHHYPGGLPVHAVENIEVSLGWADAVAKVHGVENINRDIIIASLVLHDWAKVWYEWDETTGKVTRPEWFPEYWGGQEGIAKWKWMGGHGAIVYSELMTRGAPMDLVVATAAAHFDPYWDLDKADGKEGLDAALAEAAKLAKVSAPKVDPAKRMAEWWMIDYSDGSWSFSHYMAGKMAHAWIREVAKEHGIDPESPEANKLAMFVLTRVSDFKLYNVYQNAGFDPSAPKELILAVLKDSSPYEVPPS
;
A
#
# COMPACT_ATOMS: atom_id res chain seq x y z
N MET A 1 17.58 -52.55 0.47
CA MET A 1 17.37 -51.95 -0.85
C MET A 1 16.88 -50.52 -0.61
N GLN A 2 17.80 -49.55 -0.50
CA GLN A 2 17.50 -48.16 -0.19
C GLN A 2 17.30 -47.38 -1.49
N LEU A 3 16.11 -46.81 -1.69
CA LEU A 3 15.81 -45.93 -2.81
C LEU A 3 16.02 -44.47 -2.35
N LYS A 4 17.19 -43.90 -2.67
CA LYS A 4 17.46 -42.47 -2.49
C LYS A 4 16.69 -41.69 -3.56
N MET A 5 15.58 -41.08 -3.16
CA MET A 5 14.82 -40.16 -4.01
C MET A 5 15.50 -38.78 -3.94
N ARG A 6 16.21 -38.40 -5.01
CA ARG A 6 16.80 -37.07 -5.17
C ARG A 6 15.69 -36.11 -5.62
N PHE A 7 15.33 -35.16 -4.77
CA PHE A 7 14.55 -33.99 -5.21
C PHE A 7 15.47 -33.05 -5.98
N SER A 8 15.33 -33.04 -7.31
CA SER A 8 15.89 -31.98 -8.15
C SER A 8 15.03 -30.73 -8.01
N ILE A 9 15.51 -29.73 -7.26
CA ILE A 9 14.97 -28.38 -7.28
C ILE A 9 15.33 -27.80 -8.65
N VAL A 10 14.36 -27.74 -9.56
CA VAL A 10 14.47 -26.94 -10.78
C VAL A 10 14.25 -25.50 -10.35
N CYS A 11 15.34 -24.78 -10.06
CA CYS A 11 15.32 -23.32 -10.02
C CYS A 11 15.01 -22.83 -11.44
N VAL A 12 13.77 -22.42 -11.68
CA VAL A 12 13.45 -21.57 -12.83
C VAL A 12 14.05 -20.20 -12.54
N VAL A 13 15.32 -20.02 -12.88
CA VAL A 13 15.91 -18.69 -13.02
C VAL A 13 15.24 -18.09 -14.25
N ALA A 14 14.25 -17.23 -14.04
CA ALA A 14 13.78 -16.33 -15.08
C ALA A 14 14.95 -15.41 -15.42
N ALA A 15 15.71 -15.76 -16.46
CA ALA A 15 16.72 -14.92 -17.04
C ALA A 15 16.00 -13.69 -17.63
N LEU A 16 15.91 -12.61 -16.84
CA LEU A 16 15.63 -11.29 -17.36
C LEU A 16 16.79 -10.95 -18.29
N ALA A 17 16.54 -11.06 -19.59
CA ALA A 17 17.43 -10.53 -20.61
C ALA A 17 17.65 -9.05 -20.29
N THR A 18 18.87 -8.70 -19.91
CA THR A 18 19.33 -7.31 -19.88
C THR A 18 19.35 -6.82 -21.32
N ALA A 19 18.22 -6.30 -21.79
CA ALA A 19 18.19 -5.54 -23.02
C ALA A 19 19.15 -4.35 -22.83
N ASN A 20 20.20 -4.30 -23.64
CA ASN A 20 21.02 -3.11 -23.80
C ASN A 20 20.14 -2.02 -24.40
N ILE A 21 19.52 -1.20 -23.55
CA ILE A 21 18.80 -0.01 -23.96
C ILE A 21 19.85 1.09 -24.13
N SER A 22 20.52 1.12 -25.28
CA SER A 22 21.16 2.34 -25.77
C SER A 22 20.14 3.10 -26.62
N ALA A 23 19.12 3.67 -25.97
CA ALA A 23 18.20 4.58 -26.64
C ALA A 23 18.78 5.99 -26.54
N SER A 24 19.14 6.59 -27.67
CA SER A 24 19.53 7.99 -27.76
C SER A 24 18.49 8.89 -27.06
N ALA A 25 18.97 9.92 -26.37
CA ALA A 25 18.19 10.98 -25.74
C ALA A 25 17.43 11.85 -26.77
N GLY A 26 16.48 11.24 -27.50
CA GLY A 26 15.43 11.98 -28.21
C GLY A 26 14.33 12.40 -27.24
N ASP A 27 13.64 13.48 -27.53
CA ASP A 27 12.52 14.00 -26.73
C ASP A 27 11.34 13.00 -26.69
N VAL A 28 10.55 13.02 -25.61
CA VAL A 28 9.24 12.34 -25.59
C VAL A 28 8.32 13.02 -26.60
N PRO A 29 7.69 12.30 -27.55
CA PRO A 29 6.83 12.93 -28.55
C PRO A 29 5.69 13.72 -27.91
N GLU A 30 5.39 14.92 -28.41
CA GLU A 30 4.34 15.79 -27.83
C GLU A 30 2.96 15.10 -27.81
N ALA A 31 2.64 14.36 -28.87
CA ALA A 31 1.42 13.55 -28.94
C ALA A 31 1.34 12.51 -27.81
N ARG A 32 2.49 11.99 -27.38
CA ARG A 32 2.58 11.02 -26.30
C ARG A 32 2.34 11.66 -24.93
N LEU A 33 2.95 12.81 -24.68
CA LEU A 33 2.69 13.61 -23.47
C LEU A 33 1.21 14.01 -23.38
N LYS A 34 0.62 14.51 -24.48
CA LYS A 34 -0.81 14.85 -24.56
C LYS A 34 -1.71 13.66 -24.23
N HIS A 35 -1.36 12.46 -24.72
CA HIS A 35 -2.10 11.25 -24.36
C HIS A 35 -2.00 10.94 -22.87
N ILE A 36 -0.79 10.97 -22.28
CA ILE A 36 -0.61 10.74 -20.83
C ILE A 36 -1.42 11.75 -20.01
N TYR A 37 -1.42 13.02 -20.38
CA TYR A 37 -2.18 14.06 -19.68
C TYR A 37 -3.70 13.88 -19.79
N SER A 38 -4.17 13.22 -20.84
CA SER A 38 -5.59 12.92 -21.03
C SER A 38 -6.09 11.74 -20.21
N MET A 39 -5.19 10.92 -19.64
CA MET A 39 -5.58 9.76 -18.84
C MET A 39 -6.09 10.19 -17.45
N SER A 40 -7.18 9.58 -17.01
CA SER A 40 -7.60 9.65 -15.62
C SER A 40 -6.70 8.78 -14.72
N PRO A 41 -6.61 9.08 -13.42
CA PRO A 41 -5.95 8.23 -12.43
C PRO A 41 -6.38 6.76 -12.50
N GLU A 42 -7.67 6.50 -12.62
CA GLU A 42 -8.24 5.15 -12.75
C GLU A 42 -7.76 4.46 -14.03
N GLN A 43 -7.75 5.18 -15.17
CA GLN A 43 -7.22 4.66 -16.42
C GLN A 43 -5.73 4.31 -16.30
N MET A 44 -4.94 5.14 -15.61
CA MET A 44 -3.52 4.85 -15.36
C MET A 44 -3.35 3.57 -14.55
N ALA A 45 -4.09 3.41 -13.44
CA ALA A 45 -4.04 2.22 -12.61
C ALA A 45 -4.55 0.96 -13.33
N GLU A 46 -5.62 1.07 -14.12
CA GLU A 46 -6.25 -0.05 -14.82
C GLU A 46 -5.41 -0.59 -15.98
N THR A 47 -4.76 0.30 -16.72
CA THR A 47 -3.92 -0.06 -17.87
C THR A 47 -2.51 -0.44 -17.46
N GLY A 48 -2.02 -0.05 -16.28
CA GLY A 48 -0.73 -0.49 -15.75
C GLY A 48 -0.73 -1.98 -15.45
N ALA A 49 0.08 -2.77 -16.18
CA ALA A 49 0.17 -4.22 -16.00
C ALA A 49 0.55 -4.57 -14.55
N TRP A 50 1.46 -3.80 -13.97
CA TRP A 50 1.95 -4.00 -12.62
C TRP A 50 0.91 -3.64 -11.55
N THR A 51 0.24 -2.48 -11.63
CA THR A 51 -0.83 -2.14 -10.67
C THR A 51 -2.00 -3.11 -10.76
N ARG A 52 -2.41 -3.49 -11.97
CA ARG A 52 -3.47 -4.48 -12.18
C ARG A 52 -3.10 -5.83 -11.56
N ALA A 53 -1.89 -6.34 -11.84
CA ALA A 53 -1.46 -7.63 -11.31
C ALA A 53 -1.42 -7.65 -9.77
N ASN A 54 -1.06 -6.54 -9.12
CA ASN A 54 -1.08 -6.45 -7.66
C ASN A 54 -2.51 -6.36 -7.10
N TYR A 55 -3.42 -5.64 -7.75
CA TYR A 55 -4.83 -5.68 -7.36
C TYR A 55 -5.40 -7.11 -7.48
N ASP A 56 -5.15 -7.79 -8.60
CA ASP A 56 -5.62 -9.16 -8.82
C ASP A 56 -5.02 -10.13 -7.77
N ARG A 57 -3.74 -9.94 -7.42
CA ARG A 57 -3.07 -10.72 -6.36
C ARG A 57 -3.65 -10.44 -4.98
N MET A 58 -3.93 -9.18 -4.65
CA MET A 58 -4.59 -8.82 -3.40
C MET A 58 -5.95 -9.52 -3.30
N MET A 59 -6.76 -9.47 -4.37
CA MET A 59 -8.05 -10.16 -4.42
C MET A 59 -7.88 -11.68 -4.25
N ALA A 60 -6.87 -12.28 -4.88
CA ALA A 60 -6.55 -13.70 -4.70
C ALA A 60 -6.22 -14.04 -3.23
N HIS A 61 -5.47 -13.19 -2.53
CA HIS A 61 -5.21 -13.35 -1.10
C HIS A 61 -6.51 -13.27 -0.29
N ILE A 62 -7.38 -12.30 -0.55
CA ILE A 62 -8.68 -12.19 0.13
C ILE A 62 -9.52 -13.45 -0.09
N TYR A 63 -9.57 -13.98 -1.32
CA TYR A 63 -10.31 -15.22 -1.61
C TYR A 63 -9.71 -16.45 -0.92
N SER A 64 -8.41 -16.42 -0.60
CA SER A 64 -7.72 -17.51 0.08
C SER A 64 -7.97 -17.59 1.60
N ILE A 65 -8.54 -16.53 2.20
CA ILE A 65 -8.96 -16.52 3.61
C ILE A 65 -9.95 -17.67 3.83
N LYS A 66 -9.61 -18.57 4.77
CA LYS A 66 -10.38 -19.80 5.04
C LYS A 66 -11.59 -19.53 5.93
N ASP A 67 -11.44 -18.66 6.93
CA ASP A 67 -12.56 -18.20 7.76
C ASP A 67 -13.55 -17.41 6.89
N GLN A 68 -14.73 -17.99 6.68
CA GLN A 68 -15.74 -17.41 5.82
C GLN A 68 -16.23 -16.05 6.33
N GLY A 69 -16.37 -15.87 7.65
CA GLY A 69 -16.87 -14.63 8.23
C GLY A 69 -15.87 -13.49 8.07
N ILE A 70 -14.58 -13.75 8.31
CA ILE A 70 -13.51 -12.78 8.05
C ILE A 70 -13.47 -12.43 6.56
N ARG A 71 -13.50 -13.43 5.68
CA ARG A 71 -13.46 -13.22 4.22
C ARG A 71 -14.63 -12.35 3.74
N GLU A 72 -15.84 -12.59 4.23
CA GLU A 72 -17.03 -11.81 3.86
C GLU A 72 -16.91 -10.35 4.31
N ILE A 73 -16.41 -10.08 5.53
CA ILE A 73 -16.15 -8.72 6.01
C ILE A 73 -15.14 -8.00 5.11
N VAL A 74 -14.01 -8.65 4.81
CA VAL A 74 -12.94 -8.07 3.98
C VAL A 74 -13.47 -7.80 2.56
N LEU A 75 -14.16 -8.75 1.93
CA LEU A 75 -14.74 -8.59 0.60
C LEU A 75 -15.76 -7.45 0.56
N ASP A 76 -16.63 -7.32 1.56
CA ASP A 76 -17.61 -6.23 1.59
C ASP A 76 -16.94 -4.87 1.77
N MET A 77 -15.93 -4.76 2.64
CA MET A 77 -15.19 -3.52 2.82
C MET A 77 -14.42 -3.12 1.55
N VAL A 78 -13.79 -4.07 0.86
CA VAL A 78 -13.03 -3.79 -0.38
C VAL A 78 -13.96 -3.48 -1.57
N ASN A 79 -15.04 -4.24 -1.76
CA ASN A 79 -15.91 -4.09 -2.93
C ASN A 79 -17.00 -3.02 -2.77
N ASN A 80 -17.45 -2.79 -1.53
CA ASN A 80 -18.51 -1.82 -1.20
C ASN A 80 -18.07 -0.86 -0.08
N PRO A 81 -16.96 -0.10 -0.29
CA PRO A 81 -16.36 0.71 0.75
C PRO A 81 -17.31 1.81 1.25
N ARG A 82 -17.76 1.64 2.49
CA ARG A 82 -18.64 2.56 3.21
C ARG A 82 -18.31 2.55 4.70
N SER A 83 -18.41 3.71 5.34
CA SER A 83 -18.34 3.84 6.78
C SER A 83 -19.72 4.21 7.34
N ALA A 84 -20.27 3.35 8.20
CA ALA A 84 -21.47 3.64 8.96
C ALA A 84 -21.20 4.67 10.07
N VAL A 85 -20.01 4.63 10.67
CA VAL A 85 -19.59 5.54 11.74
C VAL A 85 -19.54 6.99 11.26
N PHE A 86 -19.00 7.22 10.06
CA PHE A 86 -18.84 8.54 9.46
C PHE A 86 -19.92 8.89 8.43
N ASN A 87 -20.91 8.00 8.24
CA ASN A 87 -21.98 8.13 7.25
C ASN A 87 -21.45 8.51 5.85
N ALA A 88 -20.45 7.77 5.38
CA ALA A 88 -19.73 8.07 4.15
C ALA A 88 -19.67 6.85 3.22
N ASN A 89 -19.84 7.08 1.92
CA ASN A 89 -19.63 6.07 0.88
C ASN A 89 -18.45 6.52 0.02
N ALA A 90 -17.53 5.60 -0.27
CA ALA A 90 -16.48 5.88 -1.25
C ALA A 90 -16.99 5.57 -2.67
N LYS A 91 -16.24 6.03 -3.68
CA LYS A 91 -16.51 5.69 -5.08
C LYS A 91 -16.41 4.17 -5.28
N LYS A 92 -17.16 3.64 -6.25
CA LYS A 92 -17.05 2.23 -6.65
C LYS A 92 -15.60 1.92 -7.03
N ASN A 93 -15.10 0.76 -6.59
CA ASN A 93 -13.72 0.30 -6.83
C ASN A 93 -12.64 1.26 -6.31
N SER A 94 -12.94 2.17 -5.38
CA SER A 94 -11.95 3.14 -4.88
C SER A 94 -10.70 2.44 -4.33
N TYR A 95 -10.84 1.31 -3.63
CA TYR A 95 -9.69 0.55 -3.12
C TYR A 95 -8.71 0.20 -4.25
N ARG A 96 -9.20 -0.17 -5.44
CA ARG A 96 -8.37 -0.53 -6.60
C ARG A 96 -7.52 0.64 -7.11
N PHE A 97 -7.98 1.87 -6.93
CA PHE A 97 -7.42 3.05 -7.59
C PHE A 97 -6.82 4.08 -6.63
N SER A 98 -7.12 3.98 -5.34
CA SER A 98 -6.60 4.88 -4.32
C SER A 98 -5.08 4.75 -4.17
N PRO A 99 -4.39 5.85 -3.85
CA PRO A 99 -2.99 5.82 -3.45
C PRO A 99 -2.84 5.28 -2.02
N ALA A 100 -1.66 4.78 -1.66
CA ALA A 100 -1.37 4.43 -0.27
C ALA A 100 -0.93 5.64 0.59
N ALA A 101 -0.69 6.81 0.00
CA ALA A 101 -0.28 8.00 0.73
C ALA A 101 -0.90 9.29 0.20
N GLY A 102 -1.11 10.26 1.10
CA GLY A 102 -1.67 11.58 0.77
C GLY A 102 -0.66 12.57 0.15
N GLY A 103 0.63 12.23 0.13
CA GLY A 103 1.68 13.06 -0.47
C GLY A 103 2.80 12.21 -1.08
N PRO A 104 3.75 12.83 -1.81
CA PRO A 104 4.77 12.12 -2.57
C PRO A 104 5.60 11.12 -1.73
N GLY A 105 5.73 9.89 -2.23
CA GLY A 105 6.37 8.74 -1.56
C GLY A 105 5.38 7.64 -1.17
N HIS A 106 5.84 6.50 -0.63
CA HIS A 106 4.99 5.47 -0.01
C HIS A 106 3.81 5.04 -0.90
N HIS A 107 4.11 4.57 -2.10
CA HIS A 107 3.10 4.14 -3.06
C HIS A 107 2.09 5.24 -3.46
N HIS A 108 2.54 6.50 -3.53
CA HIS A 108 1.74 7.64 -3.99
C HIS A 108 1.59 7.67 -5.52
N TYR A 109 0.69 6.85 -6.01
CA TYR A 109 0.22 6.78 -7.40
C TYR A 109 -1.13 6.02 -7.44
N PRO A 110 -1.92 6.15 -8.52
CA PRO A 110 -3.19 5.44 -8.65
C PRO A 110 -2.99 3.93 -8.55
N GLY A 111 -3.78 3.25 -7.72
CA GLY A 111 -3.62 1.82 -7.44
C GLY A 111 -2.40 1.48 -6.57
N GLY A 112 -1.87 2.47 -5.85
CA GLY A 112 -0.83 2.25 -4.84
C GLY A 112 -1.32 1.54 -3.58
N LEU A 113 -2.58 1.70 -3.18
CA LEU A 113 -3.12 1.04 -1.99
C LEU A 113 -3.13 -0.50 -2.10
N PRO A 114 -3.58 -1.14 -3.20
CA PRO A 114 -3.45 -2.59 -3.37
C PRO A 114 -2.00 -3.07 -3.43
N VAL A 115 -1.10 -2.28 -4.02
CA VAL A 115 0.34 -2.60 -4.07
C VAL A 115 0.91 -2.65 -2.65
N HIS A 116 0.64 -1.63 -1.86
CA HIS A 116 1.02 -1.55 -0.44
C HIS A 116 0.52 -2.75 0.36
N ALA A 117 -0.77 -3.08 0.23
CA ALA A 117 -1.36 -4.24 0.90
C ALA A 117 -0.67 -5.54 0.48
N VAL A 118 -0.41 -5.77 -0.81
CA VAL A 118 0.26 -6.98 -1.30
C VAL A 118 1.70 -7.07 -0.82
N GLU A 119 2.46 -5.97 -0.84
CA GLU A 119 3.82 -5.94 -0.33
C GLU A 119 3.87 -6.43 1.12
N ASN A 120 3.04 -5.84 1.98
CA ASN A 120 2.98 -6.22 3.38
C ASN A 120 2.55 -7.69 3.55
N ILE A 121 1.52 -8.15 2.82
CA ILE A 121 1.03 -9.54 2.90
C ILE A 121 2.14 -10.53 2.52
N GLU A 122 2.83 -10.32 1.39
CA GLU A 122 3.86 -11.24 0.91
C GLU A 122 5.05 -11.30 1.88
N VAL A 123 5.45 -10.16 2.45
CA VAL A 123 6.52 -10.09 3.46
C VAL A 123 6.12 -10.85 4.73
N SER A 124 4.92 -10.59 5.28
CA SER A 124 4.46 -11.26 6.49
C SER A 124 4.24 -12.76 6.30
N LEU A 125 3.70 -13.19 5.15
CA LEU A 125 3.55 -14.61 4.85
C LEU A 125 4.91 -15.31 4.64
N GLY A 126 5.87 -14.63 4.01
CA GLY A 126 7.24 -15.11 3.92
C GLY A 126 7.90 -15.27 5.30
N TRP A 127 7.59 -14.39 6.24
CA TRP A 127 8.04 -14.54 7.63
C TRP A 127 7.35 -15.71 8.35
N ALA A 128 6.04 -15.90 8.15
CA ALA A 128 5.32 -17.06 8.67
C ALA A 128 5.93 -18.38 8.15
N ASP A 129 6.32 -18.43 6.88
CA ASP A 129 7.02 -19.57 6.28
C ASP A 129 8.42 -19.77 6.88
N ALA A 130 9.17 -18.69 7.10
CA ALA A 130 10.46 -18.75 7.78
C ALA A 130 10.34 -19.24 9.23
N VAL A 131 9.32 -18.80 9.96
CA VAL A 131 9.03 -19.25 11.34
C VAL A 131 8.68 -20.74 11.36
N ALA A 132 7.84 -21.21 10.44
CA ALA A 132 7.56 -22.63 10.29
C ALA A 132 8.83 -23.44 10.01
N LYS A 133 9.67 -22.97 9.09
CA LYS A 133 10.92 -23.65 8.69
C LYS A 133 11.97 -23.69 9.80
N VAL A 134 12.17 -22.59 10.52
CA VAL A 134 13.26 -22.44 11.51
C VAL A 134 12.83 -22.95 12.88
N HIS A 135 11.58 -22.72 13.27
CA HIS A 135 11.08 -23.00 14.62
C HIS A 135 10.05 -24.14 14.68
N GLY A 136 9.59 -24.68 13.54
CA GLY A 136 8.59 -25.74 13.51
C GLY A 136 7.19 -25.27 13.91
N VAL A 137 6.92 -23.97 13.84
CA VAL A 137 5.62 -23.37 14.23
C VAL A 137 4.75 -23.21 12.98
N GLU A 138 3.89 -24.20 12.72
CA GLU A 138 3.07 -24.25 11.50
C GLU A 138 1.73 -23.52 11.62
N ASN A 139 1.30 -23.19 12.84
CA ASN A 139 -0.04 -22.73 13.18
C ASN A 139 -0.20 -21.20 13.21
N ILE A 140 0.69 -20.45 12.55
CA ILE A 140 0.50 -19.01 12.34
C ILE A 140 -0.78 -18.78 11.53
N ASN A 141 -1.67 -17.94 12.05
CA ASN A 141 -2.97 -17.61 11.48
C ASN A 141 -2.81 -16.66 10.29
N ARG A 142 -2.66 -17.25 9.11
CA ARG A 142 -2.53 -16.53 7.83
C ARG A 142 -3.79 -15.73 7.45
N ASP A 143 -4.97 -16.17 7.86
CA ASP A 143 -6.23 -15.46 7.58
C ASP A 143 -6.24 -14.07 8.24
N ILE A 144 -5.79 -14.00 9.51
CA ILE A 144 -5.67 -12.74 10.24
C ILE A 144 -4.60 -11.84 9.62
N ILE A 145 -3.43 -12.38 9.26
CA ILE A 145 -2.39 -11.60 8.58
C ILE A 145 -2.93 -10.95 7.30
N ILE A 146 -3.56 -11.75 6.42
CA ILE A 146 -4.10 -11.25 5.15
C ILE A 146 -5.20 -10.23 5.40
N ALA A 147 -6.20 -10.56 6.24
CA ALA A 147 -7.33 -9.68 6.49
C ALA A 147 -6.89 -8.35 7.10
N SER A 148 -6.01 -8.38 8.10
CA SER A 148 -5.53 -7.17 8.76
C SER A 148 -4.73 -6.28 7.83
N LEU A 149 -3.83 -6.84 7.02
CA LEU A 149 -3.01 -6.06 6.09
C LEU A 149 -3.79 -5.52 4.89
N VAL A 150 -4.85 -6.20 4.43
CA VAL A 150 -5.79 -5.59 3.48
C VAL A 150 -6.54 -4.41 4.13
N LEU A 151 -6.89 -4.51 5.42
CA LEU A 151 -7.78 -3.53 6.03
C LEU A 151 -7.09 -2.36 6.73
N HIS A 152 -5.84 -2.47 7.22
CA HIS A 152 -5.21 -1.46 8.08
C HIS A 152 -5.27 -0.04 7.50
N ASP A 153 -5.06 0.07 6.20
CA ASP A 153 -5.10 1.32 5.44
C ASP A 153 -6.39 1.52 4.64
N TRP A 154 -7.41 0.68 4.85
CA TRP A 154 -8.64 0.67 4.06
C TRP A 154 -9.28 2.05 3.94
N ALA A 155 -9.27 2.87 5.00
CA ALA A 155 -9.88 4.20 4.95
C ALA A 155 -9.21 5.15 3.93
N LYS A 156 -8.03 4.81 3.38
CA LYS A 156 -7.46 5.53 2.24
C LYS A 156 -8.28 5.37 0.95
N VAL A 157 -9.36 4.57 0.94
CA VAL A 157 -10.39 4.58 -0.13
C VAL A 157 -11.03 5.94 -0.39
N TRP A 158 -10.93 6.88 0.56
CA TRP A 158 -11.38 8.28 0.40
C TRP A 158 -10.25 9.22 -0.01
N TYR A 159 -9.05 8.71 -0.29
CA TYR A 159 -7.98 9.47 -0.91
C TYR A 159 -8.25 9.47 -2.40
N GLU A 160 -8.66 10.62 -2.92
CA GLU A 160 -9.00 10.83 -4.31
C GLU A 160 -7.94 11.69 -5.00
N TRP A 161 -7.87 11.63 -6.32
CA TRP A 161 -6.99 12.48 -7.11
C TRP A 161 -7.78 13.68 -7.64
N ASP A 162 -7.30 14.88 -7.37
CA ASP A 162 -7.79 16.08 -8.04
C ASP A 162 -7.10 16.20 -9.40
N GLU A 163 -7.87 15.98 -10.48
CA GLU A 163 -7.34 16.01 -11.85
C GLU A 163 -6.81 17.40 -12.27
N THR A 164 -7.25 18.47 -11.61
CA THR A 164 -6.82 19.84 -11.89
C THR A 164 -5.44 20.11 -11.33
N THR A 165 -5.15 19.59 -10.13
CA THR A 165 -3.86 19.81 -9.45
C THR A 165 -2.89 18.64 -9.60
N GLY A 166 -3.40 17.46 -9.96
CA GLY A 166 -2.66 16.20 -9.95
C GLY A 166 -2.29 15.72 -8.54
N LYS A 167 -2.91 16.29 -7.49
CA LYS A 167 -2.59 15.99 -6.10
C LYS A 167 -3.69 15.13 -5.46
N VAL A 168 -3.31 14.42 -4.41
CA VAL A 168 -4.28 13.68 -3.60
C VAL A 168 -5.08 14.65 -2.73
N THR A 169 -6.39 14.47 -2.71
CA THR A 169 -7.34 15.17 -1.88
C THR A 169 -8.13 14.17 -1.04
N ARG A 170 -8.79 14.68 -0.01
CA ARG A 170 -9.60 13.92 0.94
C ARG A 170 -10.87 14.71 1.24
N PRO A 171 -12.00 14.06 1.54
CA PRO A 171 -13.22 14.78 1.87
C PRO A 171 -13.06 15.53 3.19
N GLU A 172 -13.78 16.65 3.35
CA GLU A 172 -13.69 17.54 4.53
C GLU A 172 -13.97 16.82 5.86
N TRP A 173 -14.84 15.80 5.84
CA TRP A 173 -15.15 15.02 7.04
C TRP A 173 -14.01 14.07 7.45
N PHE A 174 -13.05 13.79 6.57
CA PHE A 174 -11.96 12.85 6.84
C PHE A 174 -11.10 13.41 8.00
N PRO A 175 -10.92 12.67 9.11
CA PRO A 175 -10.18 13.20 10.24
C PRO A 175 -8.72 13.48 9.85
N GLU A 176 -8.23 14.70 10.12
CA GLU A 176 -6.83 15.04 9.83
C GLU A 176 -5.89 14.26 10.75
N TYR A 177 -6.25 14.21 12.04
CA TYR A 177 -5.57 13.47 13.11
C TYR A 177 -6.59 12.71 13.95
N TRP A 178 -6.09 11.83 14.81
CA TRP A 178 -6.89 11.03 15.74
C TRP A 178 -6.32 11.09 17.16
N GLY A 179 -7.17 11.00 18.19
CA GLY A 179 -6.76 10.96 19.61
C GLY A 179 -7.13 12.20 20.45
N GLY A 180 -8.41 12.54 20.49
CA GLY A 180 -8.96 13.59 21.36
C GLY A 180 -9.09 14.99 20.75
N GLN A 181 -9.76 15.87 21.51
CA GLN A 181 -10.38 17.13 21.07
C GLN A 181 -9.44 18.14 20.36
N GLU A 182 -8.12 18.00 20.51
CA GLU A 182 -7.10 18.87 19.88
C GLU A 182 -5.83 18.10 19.40
N GLY A 183 -5.95 16.81 19.03
CA GLY A 183 -4.89 16.09 18.30
C GLY A 183 -3.54 15.94 19.03
N ILE A 184 -3.55 15.79 20.35
CA ILE A 184 -2.34 15.72 21.19
C ILE A 184 -1.67 14.33 21.15
N ALA A 185 -2.39 13.28 20.75
CA ALA A 185 -1.81 11.95 20.73
C ALA A 185 -0.71 11.82 19.65
N LYS A 186 0.41 11.16 19.97
CA LYS A 186 1.57 10.89 19.10
C LYS A 186 1.29 10.08 17.82
N TRP A 187 0.03 9.89 17.44
CA TRP A 187 -0.43 9.25 16.21
C TRP A 187 -0.43 10.17 15.00
N LYS A 188 0.07 11.41 15.13
CA LYS A 188 0.03 12.41 14.04
C LYS A 188 0.58 11.89 12.71
N TRP A 189 1.55 10.98 12.76
CA TRP A 189 2.17 10.37 11.59
C TRP A 189 1.24 9.39 10.84
N MET A 190 0.28 8.77 11.53
CA MET A 190 -0.72 7.87 10.94
C MET A 190 -1.88 8.67 10.30
N GLY A 191 -2.17 9.86 10.82
CA GLY A 191 -3.36 10.63 10.43
C GLY A 191 -4.65 9.99 10.95
N GLY A 192 -5.80 10.36 10.37
CA GLY A 192 -7.11 9.91 10.86
C GLY A 192 -7.65 8.58 10.33
N HIS A 193 -6.93 7.87 9.45
CA HIS A 193 -7.46 6.69 8.76
C HIS A 193 -7.73 5.52 9.73
N GLY A 194 -6.87 5.33 10.75
CA GLY A 194 -7.07 4.33 11.80
C GLY A 194 -8.38 4.51 12.58
N ALA A 195 -8.78 5.76 12.82
CA ALA A 195 -10.05 6.08 13.47
C ALA A 195 -11.25 5.50 12.70
N ILE A 196 -11.19 5.60 11.37
CA ILE A 196 -12.24 5.14 10.48
C ILE A 196 -12.25 3.62 10.41
N VAL A 197 -11.12 2.98 10.09
CA VAL A 197 -11.10 1.52 9.90
C VAL A 197 -11.44 0.77 11.19
N TYR A 198 -10.87 1.14 12.35
CA TYR A 198 -11.06 0.33 13.56
C TYR A 198 -12.48 0.50 14.10
N SER A 199 -13.03 1.72 14.05
CA SER A 199 -14.42 1.96 14.46
C SER A 199 -15.39 1.26 13.50
N GLU A 200 -15.11 1.25 12.20
CA GLU A 200 -15.94 0.54 11.22
C GLU A 200 -15.91 -0.98 11.43
N LEU A 201 -14.74 -1.57 11.69
CA LEU A 201 -14.61 -2.99 12.05
C LEU A 201 -15.42 -3.35 13.29
N MET A 202 -15.36 -2.51 14.32
CA MET A 202 -16.15 -2.68 15.54
C MET A 202 -17.65 -2.58 15.28
N THR A 203 -18.10 -1.59 14.48
CA THR A 203 -19.51 -1.43 14.10
C THR A 203 -20.02 -2.61 13.28
N ARG A 204 -19.16 -3.25 12.49
CA ARG A 204 -19.49 -4.47 11.71
C ARG A 204 -19.50 -5.75 12.54
N GLY A 205 -19.12 -5.69 13.82
CA GLY A 205 -19.01 -6.86 14.68
C GLY A 205 -17.87 -7.80 14.27
N ALA A 206 -16.80 -7.25 13.70
CA ALA A 206 -15.62 -8.04 13.33
C ALA A 206 -15.03 -8.76 14.57
N PRO A 207 -14.43 -9.96 14.38
CA PRO A 207 -13.74 -10.66 15.46
C PRO A 207 -12.68 -9.77 16.12
N MET A 208 -12.53 -9.90 17.44
CA MET A 208 -11.61 -9.04 18.18
C MET A 208 -10.17 -9.18 17.70
N ASP A 209 -9.75 -10.40 17.39
CA ASP A 209 -8.40 -10.67 16.89
C ASP A 209 -8.14 -9.93 15.58
N LEU A 210 -9.15 -9.77 14.71
CA LEU A 210 -9.03 -8.98 13.48
C LEU A 210 -8.91 -7.48 13.79
N VAL A 211 -9.73 -6.95 14.70
CA VAL A 211 -9.68 -5.53 15.11
C VAL A 211 -8.31 -5.17 15.69
N VAL A 212 -7.80 -5.99 16.61
CA VAL A 212 -6.50 -5.77 17.25
C VAL A 212 -5.36 -5.95 16.24
N ALA A 213 -5.39 -6.99 15.42
CA ALA A 213 -4.36 -7.22 14.41
C ALA A 213 -4.32 -6.13 13.33
N THR A 214 -5.47 -5.58 12.93
CA THR A 214 -5.54 -4.42 12.03
C THR A 214 -4.93 -3.18 12.67
N ALA A 215 -5.15 -2.97 13.98
CA ALA A 215 -4.53 -1.85 14.70
C ALA A 215 -3.02 -2.05 14.93
N ALA A 216 -2.58 -3.30 15.12
CA ALA A 216 -1.18 -3.64 15.33
C ALA A 216 -0.28 -3.29 14.14
N ALA A 217 -0.82 -3.14 12.93
CA ALA A 217 -0.06 -2.64 11.78
C ALA A 217 0.61 -1.29 12.02
N HIS A 218 0.07 -0.50 12.96
CA HIS A 218 0.59 0.83 13.26
C HIS A 218 1.06 1.00 14.70
N PHE A 219 0.92 -0.03 15.54
CA PHE A 219 1.27 0.02 16.95
C PHE A 219 1.97 -1.28 17.33
N ASP A 220 3.27 -1.19 17.65
CA ASP A 220 4.00 -2.34 18.13
C ASP A 220 3.30 -2.90 19.39
N PRO A 221 2.86 -4.16 19.39
CA PRO A 221 2.08 -4.74 20.49
C PRO A 221 2.82 -4.82 21.83
N TYR A 222 4.12 -4.55 21.85
CA TYR A 222 4.94 -4.47 23.06
C TYR A 222 5.28 -3.02 23.42
N TRP A 223 5.90 -2.28 22.49
CA TRP A 223 6.40 -0.93 22.76
C TRP A 223 5.31 0.14 22.78
N ASP A 224 4.22 -0.11 22.06
CA ASP A 224 3.11 0.82 21.92
C ASP A 224 1.81 0.24 22.48
N LEU A 225 1.83 -0.77 23.36
CA LEU A 225 0.58 -1.30 23.94
C LEU A 225 -0.16 -0.25 24.77
N ASP A 226 0.56 0.30 25.76
CA ASP A 226 0.16 1.40 26.64
C ASP A 226 1.35 2.35 26.81
N LYS A 227 1.18 3.65 26.56
CA LYS A 227 2.18 4.65 26.93
C LYS A 227 1.92 5.20 28.32
N ALA A 228 2.95 5.78 28.93
CA ALA A 228 2.99 6.13 30.36
C ALA A 228 1.82 7.02 30.86
N ASP A 229 1.13 7.75 29.99
CA ASP A 229 -0.01 8.61 30.35
C ASP A 229 -1.38 7.99 30.01
N GLY A 230 -1.43 6.79 29.43
CA GLY A 230 -2.64 6.09 29.00
C GLY A 230 -3.45 6.80 27.91
N LYS A 231 -2.88 7.84 27.28
CA LYS A 231 -3.52 8.61 26.20
C LYS A 231 -3.02 8.19 24.82
N GLU A 232 -1.96 7.42 24.81
CA GLU A 232 -1.33 6.84 23.64
C GLU A 232 -1.07 5.36 23.93
N GLY A 233 -0.98 4.60 22.87
CA GLY A 233 -0.90 3.15 22.83
C GLY A 233 -2.06 2.52 22.04
N LEU A 234 -1.86 1.29 21.59
CA LEU A 234 -2.85 0.49 20.89
C LEU A 234 -4.18 0.47 21.65
N ASP A 235 -4.13 0.28 22.98
CA ASP A 235 -5.34 0.27 23.82
C ASP A 235 -6.06 1.63 23.82
N ALA A 236 -5.31 2.74 23.86
CA ALA A 236 -5.89 4.09 23.78
C ALA A 236 -6.54 4.36 22.42
N ALA A 237 -5.90 3.93 21.33
CA ALA A 237 -6.45 4.04 19.98
C ALA A 237 -7.73 3.22 19.85
N LEU A 238 -7.72 1.95 20.26
CA LEU A 238 -8.91 1.11 20.22
C LEU A 238 -10.03 1.64 21.13
N ALA A 239 -9.71 2.21 22.29
CA ALA A 239 -10.70 2.84 23.16
C ALA A 239 -11.38 4.05 22.48
N GLU A 240 -10.64 4.87 21.74
CA GLU A 240 -11.23 5.97 20.98
C GLU A 240 -12.09 5.46 19.81
N ALA A 241 -11.65 4.42 19.10
CA ALA A 241 -12.41 3.81 18.02
C ALA A 241 -13.75 3.25 18.54
N ALA A 242 -13.73 2.61 19.71
CA ALA A 242 -14.91 2.09 20.36
C ALA A 242 -15.91 3.18 20.76
N LYS A 243 -15.44 4.37 21.19
CA LYS A 243 -16.31 5.53 21.44
C LYS A 243 -17.03 5.96 20.16
N LEU A 244 -16.32 6.04 19.03
CA LEU A 244 -16.90 6.39 17.73
C LEU A 244 -17.93 5.35 17.29
N ALA A 245 -17.60 4.06 17.44
CA ALA A 245 -18.47 2.94 17.12
C ALA A 245 -19.62 2.73 18.13
N LYS A 246 -19.61 3.42 19.28
CA LYS A 246 -20.56 3.28 20.39
C LYS A 246 -20.64 1.86 20.95
N VAL A 247 -19.49 1.20 21.07
CA VAL A 247 -19.35 -0.13 21.66
C VAL A 247 -18.41 -0.11 22.88
N SER A 248 -18.33 -1.22 23.60
CA SER A 248 -17.33 -1.37 24.67
C SER A 248 -15.92 -1.40 24.08
N ALA A 249 -15.01 -0.64 24.70
CA ALA A 249 -13.61 -0.64 24.31
C ALA A 249 -13.02 -2.04 24.48
N PRO A 250 -12.33 -2.57 23.46
CA PRO A 250 -11.56 -3.78 23.66
C PRO A 250 -10.37 -3.47 24.55
N LYS A 251 -9.92 -4.48 25.28
CA LYS A 251 -8.72 -4.40 26.09
C LYS A 251 -7.82 -5.56 25.73
N VAL A 252 -6.62 -5.25 25.28
CA VAL A 252 -5.64 -6.29 24.95
C VAL A 252 -5.06 -6.85 26.24
N ASP A 253 -5.11 -8.18 26.38
CA ASP A 253 -4.42 -8.87 27.47
C ASP A 253 -2.93 -8.98 27.11
N PRO A 254 -2.01 -8.34 27.87
CA PRO A 254 -0.58 -8.38 27.56
C PRO A 254 0.00 -9.81 27.54
N ALA A 255 -0.66 -10.77 28.19
CA ALA A 255 -0.26 -12.17 28.21
C ALA A 255 -0.80 -12.99 27.03
N LYS A 256 -1.70 -12.44 26.19
CA LYS A 256 -2.33 -13.13 25.05
C LYS A 256 -2.03 -12.46 23.70
N ARG A 257 -0.89 -11.78 23.59
CA ARG A 257 -0.47 -11.16 22.34
C ARG A 257 -0.11 -12.23 21.30
N MET A 258 -0.64 -12.07 20.10
CA MET A 258 -0.48 -13.03 19.01
C MET A 258 0.77 -12.74 18.19
N ALA A 259 1.49 -13.77 17.74
CA ALA A 259 2.72 -13.63 16.96
C ALA A 259 2.48 -12.87 15.63
N GLU A 260 1.30 -13.05 15.04
CA GLU A 260 0.81 -12.41 13.83
C GLU A 260 0.89 -10.88 13.93
N TRP A 261 0.64 -10.31 15.11
CA TRP A 261 0.62 -8.86 15.30
C TRP A 261 1.99 -8.23 15.04
N TRP A 262 3.09 -8.89 15.41
CA TRP A 262 4.44 -8.41 15.07
C TRP A 262 4.79 -8.63 13.60
N MET A 263 4.32 -9.71 12.98
CA MET A 263 4.52 -9.91 11.54
C MET A 263 3.83 -8.84 10.72
N ILE A 264 2.66 -8.38 11.19
CA ILE A 264 1.88 -7.29 10.60
C ILE A 264 2.60 -5.95 10.82
N ASP A 265 2.90 -5.58 12.06
CA ASP A 265 3.60 -4.33 12.42
C ASP A 265 4.92 -4.13 11.65
N TYR A 266 5.84 -5.10 11.72
CA TYR A 266 7.14 -4.95 11.07
C TYR A 266 7.07 -5.00 9.54
N SER A 267 6.03 -5.61 8.95
CA SER A 267 5.84 -5.58 7.50
C SER A 267 5.47 -4.17 7.04
N ASP A 268 4.52 -3.52 7.73
CA ASP A 268 4.16 -2.14 7.44
C ASP A 268 5.32 -1.16 7.74
N GLY A 269 6.21 -1.50 8.68
CA GLY A 269 7.48 -0.81 8.92
C GLY A 269 8.37 -0.59 7.67
N SER A 270 8.14 -1.34 6.59
CA SER A 270 8.72 -1.11 5.26
C SER A 270 8.38 0.28 4.69
N TRP A 271 7.36 0.97 5.24
CA TRP A 271 6.99 2.34 4.93
C TRP A 271 8.18 3.30 4.98
N SER A 272 9.16 3.04 5.85
CA SER A 272 10.37 3.85 5.95
C SER A 272 11.17 3.87 4.63
N PHE A 273 11.29 2.72 3.97
CA PHE A 273 11.98 2.61 2.68
C PHE A 273 11.08 3.09 1.53
N SER A 274 9.82 2.65 1.48
CA SER A 274 8.88 3.05 0.41
C SER A 274 8.57 4.55 0.44
N HIS A 275 8.53 5.17 1.61
CA HIS A 275 8.35 6.61 1.76
C HIS A 275 9.65 7.38 1.53
N TYR A 276 10.64 7.22 2.41
CA TYR A 276 11.77 8.15 2.49
C TYR A 276 12.85 7.89 1.45
N MET A 277 12.96 6.67 0.95
CA MET A 277 13.99 6.29 -0.01
C MET A 277 13.39 6.11 -1.40
N ALA A 278 12.76 4.97 -1.68
CA ALA A 278 12.31 4.62 -3.01
C ALA A 278 11.31 5.64 -3.57
N GLY A 279 10.23 5.93 -2.82
CA GLY A 279 9.18 6.82 -3.27
C GLY A 279 9.63 8.27 -3.44
N LYS A 280 10.30 8.87 -2.44
CA LYS A 280 10.80 10.24 -2.56
C LYS A 280 11.80 10.42 -3.70
N MET A 281 12.71 9.48 -3.89
CA MET A 281 13.70 9.56 -4.97
C MET A 281 13.05 9.36 -6.34
N ALA A 282 12.12 8.42 -6.47
CA ALA A 282 11.37 8.22 -7.70
C ALA A 282 10.62 9.49 -8.13
N HIS A 283 9.90 10.13 -7.21
CA HIS A 283 9.23 11.41 -7.46
C HIS A 283 10.21 12.55 -7.79
N ALA A 284 11.39 12.57 -7.19
CA ALA A 284 12.42 13.56 -7.51
C ALA A 284 12.96 13.38 -8.94
N TRP A 285 13.30 12.16 -9.34
CA TRP A 285 13.80 11.87 -10.70
C TRP A 285 12.76 12.16 -11.78
N ILE A 286 11.49 11.85 -11.53
CA ILE A 286 10.42 12.16 -12.48
C ILE A 286 10.26 13.68 -12.64
N ARG A 287 10.35 14.45 -11.55
CA ARG A 287 10.35 15.92 -11.61
C ARG A 287 11.58 16.48 -12.34
N GLU A 288 12.74 15.88 -12.17
CA GLU A 288 13.94 16.24 -12.95
C GLU A 288 13.74 15.99 -14.45
N VAL A 289 13.21 14.82 -14.82
CA VAL A 289 12.88 14.50 -16.22
C VAL A 289 11.85 15.48 -16.79
N ALA A 290 10.81 15.82 -16.02
CA ALA A 290 9.81 16.81 -16.42
C ALA A 290 10.47 18.17 -16.71
N LYS A 291 11.33 18.64 -15.79
CA LYS A 291 12.07 19.89 -15.94
C LYS A 291 12.99 19.88 -17.16
N GLU A 292 13.70 18.77 -17.41
CA GLU A 292 14.55 18.58 -18.59
C GLU A 292 13.75 18.68 -19.91
N HIS A 293 12.43 18.44 -19.86
CA HIS A 293 11.50 18.56 -21.00
C HIS A 293 10.66 19.85 -20.98
N GLY A 294 11.07 20.86 -20.21
CA GLY A 294 10.41 22.17 -20.17
C GLY A 294 9.05 22.19 -19.45
N ILE A 295 8.74 21.15 -18.68
CA ILE A 295 7.53 21.07 -17.86
C ILE A 295 7.87 21.58 -16.46
N ASP A 296 7.04 22.45 -15.90
CA ASP A 296 7.21 22.91 -14.51
C ASP A 296 7.09 21.71 -13.56
N PRO A 297 8.12 21.38 -12.75
CA PRO A 297 8.11 20.21 -11.87
C PRO A 297 7.01 20.24 -10.79
N GLU A 298 6.41 21.40 -10.52
CA GLU A 298 5.31 21.53 -9.55
C GLU A 298 3.92 21.60 -10.23
N SER A 299 3.87 21.45 -11.55
CA SER A 299 2.65 21.48 -12.34
C SER A 299 1.79 20.20 -12.20
N PRO A 300 0.48 20.29 -12.49
CA PRO A 300 -0.38 19.12 -12.64
C PRO A 300 0.15 18.12 -13.68
N GLU A 301 0.79 18.59 -14.75
CA GLU A 301 1.40 17.77 -15.78
C GLU A 301 2.54 16.92 -15.23
N ALA A 302 3.44 17.49 -14.43
CA ALA A 302 4.51 16.75 -13.77
C ALA A 302 3.97 15.68 -12.80
N ASN A 303 2.90 15.99 -12.06
CA ASN A 303 2.22 15.01 -11.23
C ASN A 303 1.60 13.87 -12.06
N LYS A 304 1.01 14.18 -13.22
CA LYS A 304 0.50 13.17 -14.16
C LYS A 304 1.60 12.28 -14.72
N LEU A 305 2.80 12.81 -14.97
CA LEU A 305 3.95 11.98 -15.34
C LEU A 305 4.33 11.02 -14.21
N ALA A 306 4.31 11.48 -12.96
CA ALA A 306 4.60 10.63 -11.81
C ALA A 306 3.57 9.50 -11.65
N MET A 307 2.28 9.83 -11.69
CA MET A 307 1.21 8.84 -11.66
C MET A 307 1.34 7.82 -12.80
N PHE A 308 1.59 8.30 -14.02
CA PHE A 308 1.74 7.44 -15.19
C PHE A 308 2.94 6.51 -15.04
N VAL A 309 4.14 7.00 -14.76
CA VAL A 309 5.34 6.17 -14.69
C VAL A 309 5.24 5.16 -13.54
N LEU A 310 4.81 5.59 -12.36
CA LEU A 310 4.82 4.74 -11.18
C LEU A 310 3.77 3.62 -11.25
N THR A 311 2.68 3.80 -12.00
CA THR A 311 1.72 2.71 -12.29
C THR A 311 2.26 1.65 -13.26
N ARG A 312 3.34 1.93 -14.00
CA ARG A 312 3.98 0.98 -14.92
C ARG A 312 5.15 0.23 -14.28
N VAL A 313 6.02 0.94 -13.56
CA VAL A 313 7.29 0.36 -13.10
C VAL A 313 7.46 0.31 -11.59
N SER A 314 6.67 1.03 -10.79
CA SER A 314 6.87 1.23 -9.34
C SER A 314 8.08 2.09 -8.94
N ASP A 315 7.99 2.65 -7.73
CA ASP A 315 9.07 3.38 -7.06
C ASP A 315 10.25 2.47 -6.68
N PHE A 316 9.97 1.25 -6.21
CA PHE A 316 11.01 0.28 -5.84
C PHE A 316 11.83 -0.17 -7.05
N LYS A 317 11.22 -0.31 -8.23
CA LYS A 317 11.96 -0.68 -9.44
C LYS A 317 12.91 0.44 -9.87
N LEU A 318 12.47 1.70 -9.80
CA LEU A 318 13.32 2.85 -10.08
C LEU A 318 14.50 2.90 -9.10
N TYR A 319 14.24 2.67 -7.81
CA TYR A 319 15.31 2.61 -6.81
C TYR A 319 16.27 1.42 -7.04
N ASN A 320 15.76 0.26 -7.44
CA ASN A 320 16.59 -0.90 -7.78
C ASN A 320 17.48 -0.61 -9.00
N VAL A 321 16.97 0.08 -10.04
CA VAL A 321 17.79 0.52 -11.18
C VAL A 321 18.90 1.46 -10.72
N TYR A 322 18.57 2.43 -9.87
CA TYR A 322 19.54 3.34 -9.27
C TYR A 322 20.63 2.60 -8.48
N GLN A 323 20.25 1.65 -7.63
CA GLN A 323 21.20 0.86 -6.84
C GLN A 323 22.12 0.01 -7.71
N ASN A 324 21.58 -0.66 -8.74
CA ASN A 324 22.37 -1.51 -9.64
C ASN A 324 23.32 -0.70 -10.54
N ALA A 325 23.00 0.57 -10.79
CA ALA A 325 23.87 1.49 -11.51
C ALA A 325 24.96 2.12 -10.62
N GLY A 326 25.19 1.60 -9.41
CA GLY A 326 26.16 2.17 -8.48
C GLY A 326 25.72 3.53 -7.95
N PHE A 327 24.42 3.74 -7.78
CA PHE A 327 23.81 4.98 -7.30
C PHE A 327 24.01 6.17 -8.26
N ASP A 328 24.03 5.91 -9.57
CA ASP A 328 23.98 6.94 -10.61
C ASP A 328 22.52 7.33 -10.93
N PRO A 329 22.11 8.61 -10.70
CA PRO A 329 20.74 9.08 -10.98
C PRO A 329 20.41 9.15 -12.47
N SER A 330 21.37 9.02 -13.39
CA SER A 330 21.09 8.94 -14.83
C SER A 330 20.26 7.71 -15.20
N ALA A 331 20.57 6.56 -14.58
CA ALA A 331 19.93 5.28 -14.88
C ALA A 331 18.41 5.22 -14.62
N PRO A 332 17.87 5.64 -13.44
CA PRO A 332 16.43 5.69 -13.26
C PRO A 332 15.76 6.70 -14.21
N LYS A 333 16.42 7.82 -14.55
CA LYS A 333 15.89 8.79 -15.52
C LYS A 333 15.80 8.21 -16.93
N GLU A 334 16.76 7.40 -17.37
CA GLU A 334 16.68 6.68 -18.63
C GLU A 334 15.48 5.73 -18.69
N LEU A 335 15.21 4.99 -17.61
CA LEU A 335 14.02 4.13 -17.53
C LEU A 335 12.73 4.96 -17.54
N ILE A 336 12.67 6.07 -16.80
CA ILE A 336 11.52 7.00 -16.83
C ILE A 336 11.26 7.47 -18.26
N LEU A 337 12.29 7.92 -18.98
CA LEU A 337 12.19 8.36 -20.37
C LEU A 337 11.74 7.24 -21.30
N ALA A 338 12.25 6.03 -21.12
CA ALA A 338 11.83 4.88 -21.91
C ALA A 338 10.32 4.60 -21.73
N VAL A 339 9.82 4.59 -20.50
CA VAL A 339 8.39 4.41 -20.19
C VAL A 339 7.52 5.51 -20.78
N LEU A 340 7.98 6.77 -20.71
CA LEU A 340 7.25 7.90 -21.28
C LEU A 340 7.17 7.82 -22.81
N LYS A 341 8.25 7.40 -23.48
CA LYS A 341 8.30 7.22 -24.94
C LYS A 341 7.42 6.08 -25.42
N ASP A 342 7.52 4.92 -24.77
CA ASP A 342 6.76 3.72 -25.11
C ASP A 342 6.48 2.90 -23.84
N SER A 343 5.22 2.90 -23.41
CA SER A 343 4.77 2.13 -22.26
C SER A 343 4.14 0.79 -22.63
N SER A 344 4.07 0.43 -23.92
CA SER A 344 3.41 -0.80 -24.36
C SER A 344 3.90 -2.08 -23.67
N PRO A 345 5.19 -2.22 -23.25
CA PRO A 345 5.63 -3.40 -22.49
C PRO A 345 5.06 -3.49 -21.06
N TYR A 346 4.51 -2.39 -20.55
CA TYR A 346 4.01 -2.24 -19.18
C TYR A 346 2.50 -2.08 -19.12
N GLU A 347 1.81 -2.28 -20.24
CA GLU A 347 0.38 -2.04 -20.37
C GLU A 347 -0.43 -3.30 -20.63
N VAL A 348 -1.66 -3.27 -20.13
CA VAL A 348 -2.69 -4.29 -20.34
C VAL A 348 -3.97 -3.60 -20.83
N PRO A 349 -4.80 -4.27 -21.65
CA PRO A 349 -6.09 -3.71 -22.07
C PRO A 349 -6.99 -3.40 -20.86
N PRO A 350 -7.80 -2.33 -20.89
CA PRO A 350 -8.76 -2.05 -19.82
C PRO A 350 -9.76 -3.21 -19.63
N SER A 351 -10.27 -3.37 -18.40
CA SER A 351 -11.11 -4.52 -17.99
C SER A 351 -12.58 -4.39 -18.33
#